data_AF-A0A537WJ72-F1
#
_entry.id   AF-A0A537WJ72-F1
#
_cell.length_a   1.000
_cell.length_b   1.000
_cell.length_c   1.000
_cell.angle_alpha   90.00
_cell.angle_beta   90.00
_cell.angle_gamma   90.00
#
_symmetry.space_group_name_H-M   'P 1'
#
loop_
_entity.id
_entity.type
_entity.pdbx_description
1 polymer ?
#
loop_
_entity_poly.entity_id
_entity_poly.type
_entity_poly.pdbx_seq_one_letter_code
_entity_poly.pdbx_strand_id
1 'polypeptide(L)'
;MRHLWVRTPHEIAGLTEPPIANALELTASSLKFYASVPPDAPLRPVLASTLGVDPSGLVQADLKTDGNGCHKGDAGTYTFGLTASGLRLMVGNGTDACATRIAAIAGDWIRAACPNAPQWCLGDLDPGPHVSINYTPFVRAPNWHFDYGKFGYTVPEGWTNPEDAADGYVLKRRNGPDGAGIWVFSDVLAHAQGTACAIKPETGVGSSAKAIYRWLRFVPGLRVTAIVEGARLGGLTGYSLDVSIDPTWKDTCPWSEGKPAVPMFLNAQSTADEGLDWGLLGDGRMRLVILPLGPDRALLIDIEAADKAAWDALLPEAMPVVDSFQFHH
;
A
#
# COMPACT_ATOMS: atom_id res chain seq x y z
N MET A 1 -0.67 24.92 -4.67
CA MET A 1 -1.06 23.49 -4.49
C MET A 1 0.14 22.78 -3.87
N ARG A 2 -0.01 22.08 -2.75
CA ARG A 2 1.08 21.33 -2.09
C ARG A 2 0.90 19.86 -2.45
N HIS A 3 1.88 19.28 -3.13
CA HIS A 3 1.86 17.87 -3.48
C HIS A 3 3.15 17.20 -3.05
N LEU A 4 2.99 15.96 -2.60
CA LEU A 4 4.09 15.06 -2.35
C LEU A 4 4.18 14.12 -3.54
N TRP A 5 5.39 13.91 -4.01
CA TRP A 5 5.69 13.03 -5.12
C TRP A 5 6.76 12.04 -4.68
N VAL A 6 6.64 10.80 -5.14
CA VAL A 6 7.52 9.69 -4.79
C VAL A 6 8.06 9.04 -6.05
N ARG A 7 9.19 8.35 -5.91
CA ARG A 7 9.75 7.49 -6.95
C ARG A 7 10.65 6.43 -6.33
N THR A 8 11.08 5.49 -7.17
CA THR A 8 12.13 4.54 -6.81
C THR A 8 13.36 5.26 -6.25
N PRO A 9 13.84 4.87 -5.05
CA PRO A 9 15.10 5.33 -4.51
C PRO A 9 16.26 5.03 -5.47
N HIS A 10 17.22 5.95 -5.56
CA HIS A 10 18.42 5.76 -6.36
C HIS A 10 19.59 6.53 -5.75
N GLU A 11 20.80 6.11 -6.08
CA GLU A 11 22.00 6.76 -5.56
C GLU A 11 22.14 8.20 -6.07
N ILE A 12 22.27 9.15 -5.14
CA ILE A 12 22.47 10.57 -5.44
C ILE A 12 23.84 10.97 -4.90
N ALA A 13 24.79 11.19 -5.80
CA ALA A 13 26.13 11.64 -5.44
C ALA A 13 26.05 12.96 -4.65
N GLY A 14 26.78 13.03 -3.54
CA GLY A 14 26.84 14.22 -2.68
C GLY A 14 25.90 14.20 -1.47
N LEU A 15 24.93 13.28 -1.41
CA LEU A 15 24.17 13.04 -0.18
C LEU A 15 25.04 12.35 0.87
N THR A 16 24.90 12.77 2.13
CA THR A 16 25.64 12.18 3.27
C THR A 16 25.24 10.71 3.51
N GLU A 17 23.98 10.37 3.26
CA GLU A 17 23.45 9.01 3.41
C GLU A 17 22.69 8.60 2.13
N PRO A 18 22.76 7.32 1.72
CA PRO A 18 21.96 6.82 0.61
C PRO A 18 20.47 7.01 0.90
N PRO A 19 19.68 7.51 -0.07
CA PRO A 19 18.26 7.68 0.15
C PRO A 19 17.60 6.31 0.25
N ILE A 20 16.94 6.06 1.38
CA ILE A 20 16.03 4.91 1.53
C ILE A 20 14.64 5.23 0.96
N ALA A 21 14.32 6.52 0.80
CA ALA A 21 13.11 7.02 0.17
C ALA A 21 13.45 8.22 -0.71
N ASN A 22 12.81 8.34 -1.88
CA ASN A 22 12.91 9.54 -2.72
C ASN A 22 11.56 10.25 -2.73
N ALA A 23 11.46 11.37 -2.02
CA ALA A 23 10.26 12.20 -2.00
C ALA A 23 10.54 13.66 -2.37
N LEU A 24 9.60 14.24 -3.12
CA LEU A 24 9.61 15.63 -3.55
C LEU A 24 8.32 16.30 -3.06
N GLU A 25 8.45 17.29 -2.17
CA GLU A 25 7.35 18.19 -1.84
C GLU A 25 7.45 19.44 -2.71
N LEU A 26 6.41 19.65 -3.52
CA LEU A 26 6.28 20.79 -4.41
C LEU A 26 5.14 21.69 -3.95
N THR A 27 5.44 22.98 -3.78
CA THR A 27 4.42 24.03 -3.64
C THR A 27 4.58 25.08 -4.73
N ALA A 28 3.75 26.13 -4.72
CA ALA A 28 3.88 27.22 -5.67
C ALA A 28 5.21 28.00 -5.54
N SER A 29 5.89 27.91 -4.39
CA SER A 29 7.11 28.72 -4.11
C SER A 29 8.21 27.93 -3.42
N SER A 30 8.07 26.61 -3.26
CA SER A 30 9.08 25.78 -2.61
C SER A 30 9.21 24.41 -3.25
N LEU A 31 10.45 23.95 -3.31
CA LEU A 31 10.82 22.60 -3.64
C LEU A 31 11.61 22.01 -2.48
N LYS A 32 11.20 20.84 -2.00
CA LYS A 32 11.92 20.12 -0.95
C LYS A 32 12.11 18.68 -1.38
N PHE A 33 13.33 18.18 -1.24
CA PHE A 33 13.64 16.78 -1.47
C PHE A 33 13.98 16.10 -0.15
N TYR A 34 13.45 14.89 0.02
CA TYR A 34 13.60 14.04 1.20
C TYR A 34 14.26 12.73 0.76
N ALA A 35 15.36 12.37 1.44
CA ALA A 35 16.08 11.11 1.25
C ALA A 35 15.62 9.99 2.21
N SER A 36 14.78 10.34 3.18
CA SER A 36 14.22 9.41 4.16
C SER A 36 12.82 9.87 4.56
N VAL A 37 11.96 8.87 4.77
CA VAL A 37 10.55 9.03 5.11
C VAL A 37 10.27 8.14 6.31
N PRO A 38 10.61 8.60 7.52
CA PRO A 38 10.28 7.84 8.72
C PRO A 38 8.76 7.85 8.95
N PRO A 39 8.14 6.71 9.33
CA PRO A 39 6.69 6.64 9.56
C PRO A 39 6.23 7.54 10.72
N ASP A 40 7.05 7.68 11.77
CA ASP A 40 6.66 8.36 13.02
C ASP A 40 7.48 9.63 13.32
N ALA A 41 8.20 10.16 12.35
CA ALA A 41 8.99 11.37 12.53
C ALA A 41 8.69 12.42 11.46
N PRO A 42 8.82 13.71 11.81
CA PRO A 42 8.59 14.77 10.83
C PRO A 42 9.62 14.66 9.70
N LEU A 43 9.13 14.80 8.47
CA LEU A 43 9.98 14.82 7.29
C LEU A 43 11.01 15.95 7.37
N ARG A 44 12.29 15.60 7.21
CA ARG A 44 13.39 16.55 7.19
C ARG A 44 13.96 16.63 5.78
N PRO A 45 13.81 17.77 5.07
CA PRO A 45 14.33 17.87 3.73
C PRO A 45 15.86 17.91 3.78
N VAL A 46 16.52 17.14 2.90
CA VAL A 46 17.97 17.19 2.73
C VAL A 46 18.38 18.27 1.73
N LEU A 47 17.45 18.67 0.84
CA LEU A 47 17.58 19.81 -0.04
C LEU A 47 16.29 20.63 0.01
N ALA A 48 16.41 21.95 0.15
CA ALA A 48 15.27 22.87 0.17
C ALA A 48 15.57 24.10 -0.68
N SER A 49 14.70 24.39 -1.64
CA SER A 49 14.82 25.53 -2.54
C SER A 49 13.58 26.43 -2.51
N THR A 50 13.75 27.72 -2.78
CA THR A 50 12.64 28.56 -3.27
C THR A 50 12.38 28.23 -4.73
N LEU A 51 11.14 28.36 -5.18
CA LEU A 51 10.78 28.26 -6.59
C LEU A 51 10.33 29.60 -7.14
N GLY A 52 10.71 29.85 -8.39
CA GLY A 52 10.20 30.92 -9.24
C GLY A 52 10.06 30.43 -10.68
N VAL A 53 9.61 31.33 -11.55
CA VAL A 53 9.62 31.12 -13.00
C VAL A 53 10.54 32.17 -13.59
N ASP A 54 11.53 31.73 -14.37
CA ASP A 54 12.45 32.64 -15.03
C ASP A 54 11.81 33.33 -16.25
N PRO A 55 12.46 34.34 -16.86
CA PRO A 55 11.91 35.04 -18.03
C PRO A 55 11.68 34.15 -19.26
N SER A 56 12.32 32.98 -19.33
CA SER A 56 12.14 31.99 -20.41
C SER A 56 10.98 31.03 -20.15
N GLY A 57 10.35 31.11 -18.97
CA GLY A 57 9.24 30.26 -18.58
C GLY A 57 9.68 28.96 -17.89
N LEU A 58 10.97 28.78 -17.60
CA LEU A 58 11.47 27.62 -16.87
C LEU A 58 11.29 27.80 -15.36
N VAL A 59 11.16 26.69 -14.64
CA VAL A 59 11.10 26.72 -13.18
C VAL A 59 12.52 26.93 -12.65
N GLN A 60 12.75 28.05 -11.97
CA GLN A 60 14.01 28.35 -11.28
C GLN A 60 13.92 27.87 -9.82
N ALA A 61 14.96 27.21 -9.34
CA ALA A 61 15.11 26.76 -7.97
C ALA A 61 16.40 27.33 -7.34
N ASP A 62 16.28 28.08 -6.25
CA ASP A 62 17.42 28.64 -5.52
C ASP A 62 17.57 27.97 -4.15
N LEU A 63 18.76 27.44 -3.84
CA LEU A 63 18.97 26.64 -2.63
C LEU A 63 18.94 27.52 -1.37
N LYS A 64 18.24 27.09 -0.33
CA LYS A 64 18.06 27.88 0.90
C LYS A 64 19.19 27.75 1.92
N THR A 65 19.92 26.65 1.90
CA THR A 65 20.92 26.28 2.91
C THR A 65 22.08 25.54 2.28
N ASP A 66 23.28 25.68 2.83
CA ASP A 66 24.44 24.85 2.47
C ASP A 66 24.21 23.39 2.87
N GLY A 67 24.83 22.45 2.17
CA GLY A 67 24.82 21.03 2.51
C GLY A 67 24.85 20.11 1.30
N ASN A 68 25.21 18.84 1.53
CA ASN A 68 25.25 17.80 0.49
C ASN A 68 26.02 18.20 -0.78
N GLY A 69 27.14 18.89 -0.61
CA GLY A 69 27.98 19.39 -1.72
C GLY A 69 27.44 20.62 -2.46
N CYS A 70 26.41 21.29 -1.93
CA CYS A 70 25.83 22.48 -2.52
C CYS A 70 25.86 23.70 -1.59
N HIS A 71 25.77 24.88 -2.18
CA HIS A 71 25.82 26.16 -1.50
C HIS A 71 24.47 26.90 -1.54
N LYS A 72 24.17 27.62 -0.46
CA LYS A 72 23.04 28.52 -0.39
C LYS A 72 23.13 29.54 -1.53
N GLY A 73 22.02 29.69 -2.26
CA GLY A 73 21.95 30.55 -3.43
C GLY A 73 22.33 29.85 -4.74
N ASP A 74 22.78 28.59 -4.72
CA ASP A 74 22.93 27.80 -5.93
C ASP A 74 21.60 27.76 -6.68
N ALA A 75 21.61 28.28 -7.90
CA ALA A 75 20.46 28.37 -8.77
C ALA A 75 20.48 27.24 -9.81
N GLY A 76 19.30 26.72 -10.11
CA GLY A 76 19.07 25.80 -11.21
C GLY A 76 17.77 26.08 -11.93
N THR A 77 17.69 25.68 -13.20
CA THR A 77 16.50 25.81 -14.05
C THR A 77 16.02 24.42 -14.50
N TYR A 78 14.71 24.26 -14.60
CA TYR A 78 14.07 22.98 -14.83
C TYR A 78 12.83 23.11 -15.71
N THR A 79 12.53 22.03 -16.44
CA THR A 79 11.23 21.85 -17.08
C THR A 79 10.36 20.96 -16.21
N PHE A 80 9.11 21.37 -16.01
CA PHE A 80 8.12 20.61 -15.25
C PHE A 80 6.97 20.25 -16.21
N GLY A 81 6.66 18.97 -16.31
CA GLY A 81 5.53 18.46 -17.09
C GLY A 81 4.64 17.57 -16.23
N LEU A 82 3.33 17.69 -16.39
CA LEU A 82 2.37 16.78 -15.77
C LEU A 82 1.72 15.92 -16.84
N THR A 83 1.41 14.67 -16.51
CA THR A 83 0.47 13.88 -17.33
C THR A 83 -0.91 14.52 -17.32
N ALA A 84 -1.75 14.15 -18.30
CA ALA A 84 -3.12 14.65 -18.37
C ALA A 84 -3.95 14.35 -17.11
N SER A 85 -3.65 13.24 -16.41
CA SER A 85 -4.25 12.88 -15.12
C SER A 85 -3.75 13.73 -13.95
N GLY A 86 -2.59 14.39 -14.09
CA GLY A 86 -1.93 15.11 -13.00
C GLY A 86 -1.36 14.20 -11.90
N LEU A 87 -1.27 12.89 -12.15
CA LEU A 87 -0.76 11.88 -11.22
C LEU A 87 0.73 11.58 -11.40
N ARG A 88 1.31 11.99 -12.54
CA ARG A 88 2.74 11.88 -12.80
C ARG A 88 3.34 13.24 -13.11
N LEU A 89 4.49 13.50 -12.50
CA LEU A 89 5.31 14.67 -12.71
C LEU A 89 6.61 14.24 -13.38
N MET A 90 6.92 14.86 -14.51
CA MET A 90 8.19 14.76 -15.21
C MET A 90 8.98 16.02 -14.91
N VAL A 91 10.14 15.86 -14.28
CA VAL A 91 11.11 16.95 -14.08
C VAL A 91 12.25 16.73 -15.06
N GLY A 92 12.30 17.51 -16.12
CA GLY A 92 13.36 17.40 -17.12
C GLY A 92 14.67 17.98 -16.61
N ASN A 93 15.78 17.48 -17.17
CA ASN A 93 17.10 18.05 -16.92
C ASN A 93 17.16 19.49 -17.42
N GLY A 94 17.75 20.38 -16.61
CA GLY A 94 18.18 21.70 -17.04
C GLY A 94 19.61 21.98 -16.59
N THR A 95 19.92 23.23 -16.28
CA THR A 95 21.22 23.61 -15.74
C THR A 95 21.10 23.85 -14.25
N ASP A 96 21.99 23.28 -13.44
CA ASP A 96 22.00 23.52 -11.99
C ASP A 96 23.45 23.60 -11.47
N ALA A 97 23.74 24.64 -10.68
CA ALA A 97 25.02 24.79 -9.98
C ALA A 97 25.23 23.72 -8.89
N CYS A 98 24.14 23.21 -8.31
CA CYS A 98 24.11 22.15 -7.32
C CYS A 98 23.88 20.80 -8.01
N ALA A 99 24.98 20.09 -8.31
CA ALA A 99 24.96 18.77 -8.96
C ALA A 99 24.10 17.74 -8.19
N THR A 100 24.12 17.79 -6.86
CA THR A 100 23.30 16.92 -6.00
C THR A 100 21.81 17.17 -6.21
N ARG A 101 21.37 18.43 -6.35
CA ARG A 101 19.95 18.75 -6.53
C ARG A 101 19.41 18.30 -7.88
N ILE A 102 20.14 18.53 -8.97
CA ILE A 102 19.68 18.07 -10.28
C ILE A 102 19.58 16.54 -10.33
N ALA A 103 20.55 15.82 -9.75
CA ALA A 103 20.49 14.36 -9.60
C ALA A 103 19.32 13.89 -8.70
N ALA A 104 19.00 14.68 -7.67
CA ALA A 104 17.93 14.37 -6.73
C ALA A 104 16.52 14.65 -7.27
N ILE A 105 16.33 15.60 -8.18
CA ILE A 105 14.98 16.03 -8.59
C ILE A 105 14.60 15.65 -10.02
N ALA A 106 15.56 15.51 -10.94
CA ALA A 106 15.24 15.19 -12.32
C ALA A 106 14.75 13.75 -12.48
N GLY A 107 13.72 13.54 -13.31
CA GLY A 107 13.13 12.24 -13.61
C GLY A 107 11.61 12.21 -13.47
N ASP A 108 11.07 11.00 -13.46
CA ASP A 108 9.65 10.73 -13.34
C ASP A 108 9.25 10.52 -11.88
N TRP A 109 8.11 11.08 -11.51
CA TRP A 109 7.57 11.04 -10.16
C TRP A 109 6.09 10.69 -10.18
N ILE A 110 5.65 9.94 -9.18
CA ILE A 110 4.26 9.56 -8.96
C ILE A 110 3.72 10.35 -7.78
N ARG A 111 2.52 10.89 -7.91
CA ARG A 111 1.88 11.64 -6.83
C ARG A 111 1.50 10.71 -5.69
N ALA A 112 1.88 11.08 -4.46
CA ALA A 112 1.31 10.49 -3.26
C ALA A 112 0.05 11.28 -2.86
N ALA A 113 -1.07 10.57 -2.69
CA ALA A 113 -2.39 11.19 -2.54
C ALA A 113 -3.32 10.41 -1.61
N CYS A 114 -2.86 10.06 -0.40
CA CYS A 114 -3.72 9.44 0.59
C CYS A 114 -4.86 10.36 1.06
N PRO A 115 -6.09 9.81 1.17
CA PRO A 115 -7.17 10.50 1.88
C PRO A 115 -6.82 10.75 3.35
N ASN A 116 -6.14 9.80 3.98
CA ASN A 116 -5.82 9.81 5.41
C ASN A 116 -4.33 10.09 5.63
N ALA A 117 -3.92 11.33 5.41
CA ALA A 117 -2.59 11.79 5.84
C ALA A 117 -2.44 11.58 7.37
N PRO A 118 -1.26 11.19 7.88
CA PRO A 118 0.06 11.24 7.25
C PRO A 118 0.51 9.98 6.49
N GLN A 119 -0.40 9.06 6.10
CA GLN A 119 -0.02 7.86 5.35
C GLN A 119 0.55 8.17 3.96
N TRP A 120 1.34 7.24 3.41
CA TRP A 120 2.01 7.35 2.12
C TRP A 120 1.55 6.24 1.18
N CYS A 121 0.58 6.59 0.35
CA CYS A 121 -0.10 5.76 -0.62
C CYS A 121 -0.33 6.61 -1.86
N LEU A 122 -0.61 5.96 -2.98
CA LEU A 122 -0.62 6.61 -4.29
C LEU A 122 -1.94 7.34 -4.56
N GLY A 123 -3.02 7.02 -3.84
CA GLY A 123 -4.35 7.50 -4.17
C GLY A 123 -4.75 7.04 -5.56
N ASP A 124 -5.34 7.93 -6.36
CA ASP A 124 -5.72 7.61 -7.73
C ASP A 124 -4.54 7.15 -8.59
N LEU A 125 -4.77 6.12 -9.41
CA LEU A 125 -3.75 5.49 -10.23
C LEU A 125 -3.99 5.74 -11.73
N ASP A 126 -2.92 6.01 -12.46
CA ASP A 126 -2.88 5.86 -13.92
C ASP A 126 -2.92 4.36 -14.29
N PRO A 127 -3.47 3.97 -15.46
CA PRO A 127 -3.36 2.60 -15.93
C PRO A 127 -1.89 2.18 -16.12
N GLY A 128 -1.57 0.94 -15.81
CA GLY A 128 -0.24 0.35 -15.98
C GLY A 128 0.41 -0.07 -14.66
N PRO A 129 1.76 -0.18 -14.64
CA PRO A 129 2.51 -0.70 -13.50
C PRO A 129 2.68 0.31 -12.38
N HIS A 130 2.63 -0.19 -11.14
CA HIS A 130 2.88 0.53 -9.90
C HIS A 130 3.59 -0.36 -8.90
N VAL A 131 4.14 0.27 -7.86
CA VAL A 131 4.76 -0.41 -6.73
C VAL A 131 4.35 0.28 -5.42
N SER A 132 4.38 -0.45 -4.31
CA SER A 132 4.17 0.09 -2.97
C SER A 132 5.27 1.07 -2.59
N ILE A 133 4.89 2.04 -1.75
CA ILE A 133 5.80 2.94 -1.06
C ILE A 133 6.27 2.30 0.24
N ASN A 134 5.34 1.79 1.07
CA ASN A 134 5.64 1.32 2.43
C ASN A 134 5.49 -0.19 2.61
N TYR A 135 4.57 -0.83 1.88
CA TYR A 135 4.24 -2.21 2.15
C TYR A 135 5.39 -3.18 1.84
N THR A 136 5.88 -3.85 2.88
CA THR A 136 7.07 -4.72 2.86
C THR A 136 6.72 -6.11 3.40
N PRO A 137 6.13 -7.01 2.58
CA PRO A 137 5.47 -8.21 3.09
C PRO A 137 6.40 -9.17 3.84
N PHE A 138 7.66 -9.23 3.46
CA PHE A 138 8.61 -10.18 4.05
C PHE A 138 9.28 -9.69 5.33
N VAL A 139 9.05 -8.45 5.77
CA VAL A 139 9.69 -7.90 6.97
C VAL A 139 8.64 -7.55 8.03
N ARG A 140 8.68 -8.23 9.17
CA ARG A 140 7.75 -8.02 10.28
C ARG A 140 8.28 -6.97 11.25
N ALA A 141 7.38 -6.24 11.91
CA ALA A 141 7.70 -5.52 13.15
C ALA A 141 8.38 -6.43 14.20
N PRO A 142 9.31 -5.91 15.04
CA PRO A 142 9.84 -4.54 15.03
C PRO A 142 10.96 -4.31 14.01
N ASN A 143 11.31 -5.32 13.20
CA ASN A 143 12.38 -5.24 12.21
C ASN A 143 11.95 -4.58 10.90
N TRP A 144 10.67 -4.22 10.79
CA TRP A 144 10.15 -3.49 9.65
C TRP A 144 10.94 -2.21 9.45
N HIS A 145 11.29 -1.95 8.22
CA HIS A 145 11.90 -0.71 7.78
C HIS A 145 11.31 -0.37 6.41
N PHE A 146 11.31 0.93 6.12
CA PHE A 146 10.93 1.42 4.82
C PHE A 146 11.79 0.77 3.73
N ASP A 147 11.15 0.13 2.75
CA ASP A 147 11.84 -0.50 1.63
C ASP A 147 10.94 -0.41 0.38
N TYR A 148 11.25 0.56 -0.48
CA TYR A 148 10.39 0.96 -1.58
C TYR A 148 10.21 -0.17 -2.61
N GLY A 149 8.96 -0.38 -3.01
CA GLY A 149 8.62 -1.23 -4.13
C GLY A 149 8.82 -2.72 -3.89
N LYS A 150 8.73 -3.19 -2.64
CA LYS A 150 8.72 -4.62 -2.32
C LYS A 150 7.42 -5.34 -2.67
N PHE A 151 6.40 -4.58 -3.08
CA PHE A 151 5.19 -5.08 -3.69
C PHE A 151 4.89 -4.32 -4.98
N GLY A 152 4.72 -5.05 -6.10
CA GLY A 152 4.43 -4.50 -7.42
C GLY A 152 3.16 -5.08 -8.03
N TYR A 153 2.48 -4.30 -8.86
CA TYR A 153 1.22 -4.72 -9.52
C TYR A 153 0.92 -3.85 -10.76
N THR A 154 -0.08 -4.25 -11.54
CA THR A 154 -0.62 -3.46 -12.65
C THR A 154 -2.12 -3.26 -12.48
N VAL A 155 -2.63 -2.08 -12.86
CA VAL A 155 -4.07 -1.78 -12.85
C VAL A 155 -4.55 -1.28 -14.21
N PRO A 156 -5.78 -1.60 -14.62
CA PRO A 156 -6.46 -0.87 -15.68
C PRO A 156 -6.87 0.54 -15.18
N GLU A 157 -7.49 1.33 -16.05
CA GLU A 157 -8.00 2.64 -15.68
C GLU A 157 -9.09 2.53 -14.58
N GLY A 158 -9.12 3.50 -13.67
CA GLY A 158 -10.19 3.65 -12.66
C GLY A 158 -9.91 3.01 -11.30
N TRP A 159 -8.66 2.64 -11.04
CA TRP A 159 -8.22 2.13 -9.73
C TRP A 159 -7.61 3.22 -8.85
N THR A 160 -7.61 2.98 -7.55
CA THR A 160 -7.03 3.84 -6.51
C THR A 160 -6.38 2.98 -5.43
N ASN A 161 -5.30 3.47 -4.84
CA ASN A 161 -4.62 2.93 -3.68
C ASN A 161 -4.81 3.88 -2.49
N PRO A 162 -5.85 3.69 -1.67
CA PRO A 162 -6.15 4.58 -0.56
C PRO A 162 -5.32 4.32 0.69
N GLU A 163 -4.59 3.21 0.75
CA GLU A 163 -3.83 2.78 1.92
C GLU A 163 -2.62 1.93 1.53
N ASP A 164 -1.47 2.24 2.12
CA ASP A 164 -0.18 1.60 1.91
C ASP A 164 0.60 1.73 3.23
N ALA A 165 0.46 0.70 4.06
CA ALA A 165 1.00 0.60 5.40
C ALA A 165 2.08 -0.50 5.46
N ALA A 166 2.77 -0.61 6.59
CA ALA A 166 3.86 -1.57 6.77
C ALA A 166 3.44 -3.03 6.49
N ASP A 167 2.24 -3.40 6.95
CA ASP A 167 1.69 -4.75 6.91
C ASP A 167 0.33 -4.84 6.19
N GLY A 168 -0.14 -3.74 5.61
CA GLY A 168 -1.42 -3.63 4.90
C GLY A 168 -1.30 -2.85 3.59
N TYR A 169 -2.04 -3.28 2.56
CA TYR A 169 -2.17 -2.56 1.31
C TYR A 169 -3.59 -2.69 0.76
N VAL A 170 -4.12 -1.61 0.17
CA VAL A 170 -5.50 -1.60 -0.34
C VAL A 170 -5.55 -1.11 -1.79
N LEU A 171 -6.33 -1.78 -2.61
CA LEU A 171 -6.70 -1.37 -3.97
C LEU A 171 -8.22 -1.37 -4.12
N LYS A 172 -8.77 -0.29 -4.67
CA LYS A 172 -10.22 -0.16 -4.92
C LYS A 172 -10.49 0.45 -6.28
N ARG A 173 -11.72 0.27 -6.77
CA ARG A 173 -12.25 1.09 -7.87
C ARG A 173 -12.54 2.49 -7.33
N ARG A 174 -12.13 3.54 -8.05
CA ARG A 174 -12.25 4.95 -7.61
C ARG A 174 -13.68 5.35 -7.24
N ASN A 175 -14.66 4.79 -7.94
CA ASN A 175 -16.09 4.99 -7.71
C ASN A 175 -16.82 3.68 -7.40
N GLY A 176 -16.08 2.70 -6.86
CA GLY A 176 -16.66 1.42 -6.43
C GLY A 176 -17.53 1.59 -5.18
N PRO A 177 -18.40 0.62 -4.89
CA PRO A 177 -19.13 0.62 -3.63
C PRO A 177 -18.17 0.52 -2.44
N ASP A 178 -18.55 1.14 -1.32
CA ASP A 178 -17.82 1.02 -0.06
C ASP A 178 -17.76 -0.46 0.38
N GLY A 179 -16.63 -0.85 0.98
CA GLY A 179 -16.40 -2.25 1.38
C GLY A 179 -16.21 -3.22 0.20
N ALA A 180 -15.88 -2.70 -0.99
CA ALA A 180 -15.50 -3.53 -2.14
C ALA A 180 -14.10 -3.18 -2.66
N GLY A 181 -13.27 -4.19 -2.92
CA GLY A 181 -11.88 -3.98 -3.32
C GLY A 181 -10.98 -5.20 -3.12
N ILE A 182 -9.68 -4.91 -3.04
CA ILE A 182 -8.60 -5.87 -2.76
C ILE A 182 -7.83 -5.34 -1.56
N TRP A 183 -7.67 -6.18 -0.54
CA TRP A 183 -6.85 -5.94 0.63
C TRP A 183 -5.73 -6.96 0.69
N VAL A 184 -4.55 -6.52 1.11
CA VAL A 184 -3.37 -7.37 1.24
C VAL A 184 -2.83 -7.19 2.65
N PHE A 185 -2.73 -8.28 3.40
CA PHE A 185 -2.31 -8.26 4.79
C PHE A 185 -1.17 -9.24 5.04
N SER A 186 -0.10 -8.77 5.67
CA SER A 186 0.99 -9.62 6.15
C SER A 186 0.73 -10.14 7.55
N ASP A 187 1.34 -11.27 7.89
CA ASP A 187 1.37 -11.78 9.26
C ASP A 187 0.00 -12.07 9.87
N VAL A 188 -0.96 -12.50 9.03
CA VAL A 188 -2.31 -12.82 9.49
C VAL A 188 -2.33 -14.00 10.47
N LEU A 189 -3.20 -13.87 11.47
CA LEU A 189 -3.50 -14.87 12.48
C LEU A 189 -4.98 -15.25 12.38
N ALA A 190 -5.31 -16.47 12.78
CA ALA A 190 -6.69 -16.90 12.90
C ALA A 190 -7.36 -16.18 14.08
N HIS A 191 -8.52 -15.58 13.85
CA HIS A 191 -9.30 -14.94 14.90
C HIS A 191 -9.99 -16.01 15.78
N ALA A 192 -9.98 -15.82 17.10
CA ALA A 192 -10.69 -16.71 18.02
C ALA A 192 -12.20 -16.74 17.75
N GLN A 193 -12.78 -17.94 17.71
CA GLN A 193 -14.20 -18.12 17.47
C GLN A 193 -14.99 -18.10 18.78
N GLY A 194 -16.10 -17.36 18.81
CA GLY A 194 -16.99 -17.29 19.96
C GLY A 194 -17.96 -16.11 19.89
N THR A 195 -19.05 -16.19 20.65
CA THR A 195 -20.16 -15.22 20.61
C THR A 195 -19.79 -13.81 21.09
N ALA A 196 -18.69 -13.66 21.82
CA ALA A 196 -18.17 -12.36 22.26
C ALA A 196 -17.32 -11.65 21.19
N CYS A 197 -16.95 -12.34 20.10
CA CYS A 197 -16.04 -11.83 19.06
C CYS A 197 -14.78 -11.19 19.66
N ALA A 198 -14.16 -11.88 20.62
CA ALA A 198 -13.01 -11.36 21.34
C ALA A 198 -11.79 -11.25 20.42
N ILE A 199 -11.23 -10.04 20.31
CA ILE A 199 -10.04 -9.73 19.51
C ILE A 199 -8.81 -10.41 20.13
N LYS A 200 -8.60 -11.68 19.78
CA LYS A 200 -7.44 -12.49 20.17
C LYS A 200 -7.22 -13.65 19.20
N PRO A 201 -5.99 -14.17 19.08
CA PRO A 201 -5.72 -15.33 18.24
C PRO A 201 -6.46 -16.59 18.70
N GLU A 202 -6.85 -17.44 17.75
CA GLU A 202 -7.44 -18.75 18.00
C GLU A 202 -6.41 -19.70 18.64
N THR A 203 -6.83 -20.40 19.69
CA THR A 203 -5.93 -21.31 20.41
C THR A 203 -5.64 -22.55 19.57
N GLY A 204 -4.36 -22.88 19.44
CA GLY A 204 -3.94 -24.12 18.75
C GLY A 204 -3.90 -24.01 17.23
N VAL A 205 -4.19 -22.84 16.66
CA VAL A 205 -4.01 -22.58 15.23
C VAL A 205 -2.67 -21.90 15.01
N GLY A 206 -1.79 -22.53 14.22
CA GLY A 206 -0.52 -21.93 13.81
C GLY A 206 -0.71 -20.77 12.82
N SER A 207 0.31 -19.95 12.66
CA SER A 207 0.33 -18.77 11.77
C SER A 207 0.86 -19.04 10.36
N SER A 208 1.16 -20.30 10.03
CA SER A 208 1.57 -20.67 8.67
C SER A 208 0.38 -20.59 7.70
N ALA A 209 0.64 -20.30 6.43
CA ALA A 209 -0.40 -20.28 5.39
C ALA A 209 -1.26 -21.57 5.37
N LYS A 210 -0.62 -22.72 5.59
CA LYS A 210 -1.29 -24.03 5.67
C LYS A 210 -2.18 -24.16 6.91
N ALA A 211 -1.74 -23.65 8.05
CA ALA A 211 -2.52 -23.69 9.28
C ALA A 211 -3.76 -22.79 9.17
N ILE A 212 -3.60 -21.57 8.67
CA ILE A 212 -4.70 -20.63 8.42
C ILE A 212 -5.71 -21.22 7.42
N TYR A 213 -5.24 -21.72 6.28
CA TYR A 213 -6.10 -22.40 5.29
C TYR A 213 -6.90 -23.56 5.89
N ARG A 214 -6.25 -24.44 6.66
CA ARG A 214 -6.92 -25.57 7.31
C ARG A 214 -7.97 -25.12 8.30
N TRP A 215 -7.65 -24.12 9.11
CA TRP A 215 -8.56 -23.59 10.11
C TRP A 215 -9.83 -22.99 9.45
N LEU A 216 -9.69 -22.18 8.41
CA LEU A 216 -10.83 -21.57 7.69
C LEU A 216 -11.90 -22.56 7.24
N ARG A 217 -11.49 -23.78 6.85
CA ARG A 217 -12.40 -24.84 6.40
C ARG A 217 -13.32 -25.38 7.50
N PHE A 218 -13.01 -25.08 8.76
CA PHE A 218 -13.76 -25.56 9.93
C PHE A 218 -14.31 -24.43 10.78
N VAL A 219 -14.17 -23.17 10.34
CA VAL A 219 -14.75 -22.02 11.04
C VAL A 219 -16.28 -22.14 11.01
N PRO A 220 -16.95 -22.20 12.18
CA PRO A 220 -18.40 -22.19 12.24
C PRO A 220 -18.97 -20.94 11.57
N GLY A 221 -20.09 -21.11 10.86
CA GLY A 221 -20.75 -19.99 10.18
C GLY A 221 -20.15 -19.61 8.83
N LEU A 222 -19.04 -20.22 8.39
CA LEU A 222 -18.55 -20.07 7.03
C LEU A 222 -18.98 -21.23 6.14
N ARG A 223 -19.41 -20.89 4.94
CA ARG A 223 -19.44 -21.79 3.79
C ARG A 223 -18.22 -21.50 2.92
N VAL A 224 -17.35 -22.49 2.82
CA VAL A 224 -16.12 -22.43 2.01
C VAL A 224 -16.30 -23.19 0.70
N THR A 225 -15.93 -22.58 -0.41
CA THR A 225 -16.08 -23.12 -1.77
C THR A 225 -14.88 -22.77 -2.66
N ALA A 226 -14.90 -23.21 -3.92
CA ALA A 226 -13.89 -22.86 -4.94
C ALA A 226 -12.43 -23.06 -4.50
N ILE A 227 -12.17 -24.14 -3.76
CA ILE A 227 -10.86 -24.41 -3.18
C ILE A 227 -9.85 -24.79 -4.26
N VAL A 228 -8.72 -24.08 -4.28
CA VAL A 228 -7.55 -24.37 -5.12
C VAL A 228 -6.33 -24.51 -4.22
N GLU A 229 -5.88 -25.75 -4.01
CA GLU A 229 -4.59 -26.03 -3.37
C GLU A 229 -3.46 -25.90 -4.41
N GLY A 230 -2.37 -25.24 -4.05
CA GLY A 230 -1.26 -24.97 -4.98
C GLY A 230 -1.49 -23.76 -5.89
N ALA A 231 -2.37 -22.83 -5.48
CA ALA A 231 -2.53 -21.55 -6.16
C ALA A 231 -1.17 -20.81 -6.22
N ARG A 232 -0.81 -20.29 -7.39
CA ARG A 232 0.48 -19.60 -7.62
C ARG A 232 0.23 -18.12 -7.85
N LEU A 233 0.94 -17.28 -7.13
CA LEU A 233 0.86 -15.83 -7.29
C LEU A 233 2.16 -15.16 -6.82
N GLY A 234 2.68 -14.21 -7.60
CA GLY A 234 3.87 -13.44 -7.24
C GLY A 234 5.09 -14.29 -6.87
N GLY A 235 5.25 -15.46 -7.49
CA GLY A 235 6.33 -16.42 -7.19
C GLY A 235 6.09 -17.31 -5.96
N LEU A 236 5.01 -17.08 -5.21
CA LEU A 236 4.62 -17.90 -4.06
C LEU A 236 3.62 -18.98 -4.46
N THR A 237 3.55 -20.06 -3.69
CA THR A 237 2.56 -21.13 -3.86
C THR A 237 1.81 -21.36 -2.56
N GLY A 238 0.49 -21.28 -2.60
CA GLY A 238 -0.37 -21.39 -1.42
C GLY A 238 -1.77 -21.90 -1.76
N TYR A 239 -2.79 -21.20 -1.26
CA TYR A 239 -4.19 -21.63 -1.32
C TYR A 239 -5.06 -20.49 -1.84
N SER A 240 -6.12 -20.83 -2.57
CA SER A 240 -7.21 -19.90 -2.87
C SER A 240 -8.55 -20.56 -2.55
N LEU A 241 -9.50 -19.79 -2.02
CA LEU A 241 -10.84 -20.25 -1.70
C LEU A 241 -11.82 -19.08 -1.64
N ASP A 242 -13.09 -19.36 -1.91
CA ASP A 242 -14.18 -18.40 -1.75
C ASP A 242 -14.90 -18.68 -0.43
N VAL A 243 -15.21 -17.62 0.33
CA VAL A 243 -16.01 -17.71 1.56
C VAL A 243 -17.27 -16.86 1.48
N SER A 244 -18.31 -17.36 2.14
CA SER A 244 -19.56 -16.67 2.39
C SER A 244 -20.10 -17.09 3.76
N ILE A 245 -20.94 -16.27 4.41
CA ILE A 245 -21.63 -16.72 5.62
C ILE A 245 -22.58 -17.88 5.25
N ASP A 246 -22.58 -18.95 6.05
CA ASP A 246 -23.54 -20.03 5.92
C ASP A 246 -24.97 -19.47 6.14
N PRO A 247 -25.93 -19.70 5.22
CA PRO A 247 -27.28 -19.14 5.35
C PRO A 247 -28.01 -19.49 6.65
N THR A 248 -27.62 -20.58 7.31
CA THR A 248 -28.17 -21.02 8.59
C THR A 248 -27.53 -20.32 9.79
N TRP A 249 -26.38 -19.66 9.62
CA TRP A 249 -25.71 -18.88 10.66
C TRP A 249 -26.56 -17.67 11.05
N LYS A 250 -26.65 -17.42 12.36
CA LYS A 250 -27.40 -16.30 12.95
C LYS A 250 -26.63 -15.55 14.02
N ASP A 251 -25.45 -16.03 14.42
CA ASP A 251 -24.66 -15.35 15.44
C ASP A 251 -24.12 -14.03 14.90
N THR A 252 -24.03 -13.05 15.80
CA THR A 252 -23.67 -11.66 15.51
C THR A 252 -22.52 -11.24 16.39
N CYS A 253 -21.75 -10.25 15.95
CA CYS A 253 -20.76 -9.56 16.78
C CYS A 253 -21.29 -8.21 17.29
N PRO A 254 -20.78 -7.65 18.40
CA PRO A 254 -21.21 -6.33 18.88
C PRO A 254 -21.11 -5.21 17.82
N TRP A 255 -20.10 -5.28 16.94
CA TRP A 255 -19.85 -4.33 15.85
C TRP A 255 -20.64 -4.61 14.57
N SER A 256 -21.40 -5.71 14.51
CA SER A 256 -22.09 -6.16 13.28
C SER A 256 -23.43 -5.47 13.02
N GLU A 257 -23.88 -4.58 13.91
CA GLU A 257 -25.18 -3.91 13.85
C GLU A 257 -26.36 -4.89 13.70
N GLY A 258 -26.23 -6.07 14.33
CA GLY A 258 -27.26 -7.12 14.31
C GLY A 258 -27.28 -7.98 13.04
N LYS A 259 -26.32 -7.82 12.13
CA LYS A 259 -26.15 -8.71 10.98
C LYS A 259 -25.35 -9.95 11.38
N PRO A 260 -25.60 -11.13 10.76
CA PRO A 260 -24.73 -12.29 10.95
C PRO A 260 -23.28 -11.91 10.66
N ALA A 261 -22.36 -12.33 11.52
CA ALA A 261 -20.94 -12.00 11.37
C ALA A 261 -20.07 -13.21 11.71
N VAL A 262 -18.95 -13.32 11.01
CA VAL A 262 -17.91 -14.31 11.29
C VAL A 262 -16.56 -13.59 11.31
N PRO A 263 -15.97 -13.32 12.50
CA PRO A 263 -14.63 -12.79 12.57
C PRO A 263 -13.63 -13.84 12.11
N MET A 264 -12.64 -13.45 11.32
CA MET A 264 -11.76 -14.39 10.62
C MET A 264 -10.28 -14.14 10.86
N PHE A 265 -9.82 -12.90 10.75
CA PHE A 265 -8.40 -12.61 10.77
C PHE A 265 -8.07 -11.54 11.78
N LEU A 266 -6.89 -11.74 12.37
CA LEU A 266 -6.14 -10.72 13.08
C LEU A 266 -4.79 -10.57 12.39
N ASN A 267 -4.01 -9.57 12.77
CA ASN A 267 -2.57 -9.54 12.49
C ASN A 267 -1.80 -9.61 13.81
N ALA A 268 -0.50 -9.82 13.72
CA ALA A 268 0.35 -9.93 14.89
C ALA A 268 0.90 -8.58 15.38
N GLN A 269 0.13 -7.50 15.24
CA GLN A 269 0.53 -6.19 15.75
C GLN A 269 0.48 -6.15 17.27
N SER A 270 1.29 -5.25 17.84
CA SER A 270 1.53 -5.17 19.28
C SER A 270 0.34 -4.65 20.09
N THR A 271 -0.59 -3.92 19.46
CA THR A 271 -1.76 -3.35 20.13
C THR A 271 -3.04 -3.65 19.34
N ALA A 272 -4.17 -3.76 20.05
CA ALA A 272 -5.46 -4.04 19.44
C ALA A 272 -5.98 -2.88 18.57
N ASP A 273 -5.57 -1.63 18.87
CA ASP A 273 -5.98 -0.43 18.12
C ASP A 273 -5.21 -0.29 16.79
N GLU A 274 -4.06 -0.95 16.66
CA GLU A 274 -3.24 -1.01 15.45
C GLU A 274 -3.43 -2.34 14.69
N GLY A 275 -4.27 -3.21 15.25
CA GLY A 275 -4.47 -4.57 14.77
C GLY A 275 -5.50 -4.66 13.64
N LEU A 276 -5.25 -5.57 12.72
CA LEU A 276 -6.29 -6.09 11.84
C LEU A 276 -7.34 -6.78 12.71
N ASP A 277 -8.61 -6.42 12.56
CA ASP A 277 -9.77 -7.22 12.99
C ASP A 277 -10.70 -7.32 11.79
N TRP A 278 -10.67 -8.48 11.14
CA TRP A 278 -11.27 -8.66 9.83
C TRP A 278 -12.16 -9.87 9.80
N GLY A 279 -13.29 -9.77 9.10
CA GLY A 279 -14.26 -10.84 9.04
C GLY A 279 -15.35 -10.56 8.03
N LEU A 280 -16.22 -11.55 7.86
CA LEU A 280 -17.31 -11.46 6.94
C LEU A 280 -18.59 -11.00 7.65
N LEU A 281 -19.33 -10.09 7.01
CA LEU A 281 -20.58 -9.52 7.54
C LEU A 281 -21.74 -9.74 6.57
N GLY A 282 -22.88 -10.17 7.10
CA GLY A 282 -24.15 -10.29 6.39
C GLY A 282 -24.04 -11.12 5.11
N ASP A 283 -24.41 -10.50 3.99
CA ASP A 283 -24.40 -11.13 2.67
C ASP A 283 -23.06 -11.06 1.93
N GLY A 284 -22.00 -10.62 2.62
CA GLY A 284 -20.66 -10.44 2.07
C GLY A 284 -20.13 -11.68 1.36
N ARG A 285 -19.22 -11.45 0.41
CA ARG A 285 -18.47 -12.47 -0.30
C ARG A 285 -17.00 -12.08 -0.32
N MET A 286 -16.15 -13.09 -0.15
CA MET A 286 -14.70 -12.93 -0.23
C MET A 286 -14.07 -14.03 -1.06
N ARG A 287 -12.99 -13.71 -1.77
CA ARG A 287 -12.00 -14.65 -2.29
C ARG A 287 -10.72 -14.38 -1.54
N LEU A 288 -10.25 -15.41 -0.88
CA LEU A 288 -9.03 -15.36 -0.08
C LEU A 288 -7.94 -16.10 -0.85
N VAL A 289 -6.78 -15.46 -1.00
CA VAL A 289 -5.55 -16.10 -1.43
C VAL A 289 -4.56 -16.05 -0.27
N ILE A 290 -4.12 -17.21 0.19
CA ILE A 290 -3.29 -17.37 1.39
C ILE A 290 -1.94 -17.92 0.96
N LEU A 291 -0.90 -17.11 1.09
CA LEU A 291 0.46 -17.42 0.60
C LEU A 291 1.46 -17.47 1.77
N PRO A 292 2.50 -18.31 1.70
CA PRO A 292 3.52 -18.36 2.73
C PRO A 292 4.50 -17.19 2.61
N LEU A 293 4.73 -16.45 3.71
CA LEU A 293 5.83 -15.48 3.85
C LEU A 293 7.06 -16.10 4.54
N GLY A 294 6.90 -17.31 5.07
CA GLY A 294 7.89 -18.09 5.81
C GLY A 294 7.22 -19.30 6.46
N PRO A 295 7.96 -20.12 7.26
CA PRO A 295 7.40 -21.30 7.90
C PRO A 295 6.17 -21.02 8.78
N ASP A 296 6.19 -19.89 9.50
CA ASP A 296 5.18 -19.51 10.49
C ASP A 296 4.55 -18.15 10.18
N ARG A 297 4.50 -17.75 8.91
CA ARG A 297 3.93 -16.48 8.48
C ARG A 297 3.06 -16.65 7.25
N ALA A 298 1.90 -16.01 7.24
CA ALA A 298 0.96 -16.02 6.14
C ALA A 298 0.72 -14.60 5.62
N LEU A 299 0.67 -14.50 4.30
CA LEU A 299 0.10 -13.37 3.57
C LEU A 299 -1.36 -13.72 3.24
N LEU A 300 -2.25 -12.76 3.41
CA LEU A 300 -3.63 -12.82 2.96
C LEU A 300 -3.86 -11.79 1.87
N ILE A 301 -4.42 -12.20 0.75
CA ILE A 301 -5.05 -11.31 -0.21
C ILE A 301 -6.54 -11.59 -0.14
N ASP A 302 -7.31 -10.57 0.19
CA ASP A 302 -8.75 -10.59 0.27
C ASP A 302 -9.33 -9.74 -0.86
N ILE A 303 -10.07 -10.37 -1.75
CA ILE A 303 -10.97 -9.67 -2.64
C ILE A 303 -12.33 -9.77 -1.96
N GLU A 304 -12.98 -8.65 -1.64
CA GLU A 304 -14.28 -8.67 -0.96
C GLU A 304 -15.30 -7.71 -1.56
N ALA A 305 -16.57 -8.04 -1.36
CA ALA A 305 -17.70 -7.17 -1.65
C ALA A 305 -18.87 -7.44 -0.70
N ALA A 306 -19.70 -6.43 -0.47
CA ALA A 306 -20.80 -6.46 0.50
C ALA A 306 -21.92 -7.48 0.20
N ASP A 307 -22.09 -7.89 -1.06
CA ASP A 307 -23.09 -8.86 -1.49
C ASP A 307 -22.69 -9.61 -2.76
N LYS A 308 -23.52 -10.58 -3.17
CA LYS A 308 -23.26 -11.39 -4.37
C LYS A 308 -23.26 -10.59 -5.67
N ALA A 309 -24.10 -9.58 -5.83
CA ALA A 309 -24.16 -8.81 -7.07
C ALA A 309 -22.91 -7.94 -7.23
N ALA A 310 -22.50 -7.25 -6.17
CA ALA A 310 -21.24 -6.50 -6.11
C ALA A 310 -20.02 -7.43 -6.29
N TRP A 311 -20.07 -8.62 -5.70
CA TRP A 311 -19.05 -9.67 -5.88
C TRP A 311 -18.88 -10.11 -7.33
N ASP A 312 -19.99 -10.47 -7.98
CA ASP A 312 -19.99 -10.96 -9.35
C ASP A 312 -19.47 -9.88 -10.34
N ALA A 313 -19.65 -8.60 -10.00
CA ALA A 313 -19.10 -7.46 -10.75
C ALA A 313 -17.61 -7.20 -10.45
N LEU A 314 -17.21 -7.21 -9.18
CA LEU A 314 -15.84 -6.89 -8.77
C LEU A 314 -14.85 -7.99 -9.16
N LEU A 315 -15.18 -9.25 -8.90
CA LEU A 315 -14.22 -10.36 -8.99
C LEU A 315 -13.54 -10.46 -10.37
N PRO A 316 -14.27 -10.37 -11.51
CA PRO A 316 -13.63 -10.38 -12.83
C PRO A 316 -12.71 -9.18 -13.11
N GLU A 317 -12.97 -8.02 -12.50
CA GLU A 317 -12.11 -6.84 -12.63
C GLU A 317 -10.88 -6.92 -11.71
N ALA A 318 -11.03 -7.48 -10.52
CA ALA A 318 -9.99 -7.58 -9.50
C ALA A 318 -8.98 -8.69 -9.82
N MET A 319 -9.41 -9.83 -10.35
CA MET A 319 -8.52 -10.97 -10.60
C MET A 319 -7.33 -10.63 -11.52
N PRO A 320 -7.48 -9.92 -12.65
CA PRO A 320 -6.32 -9.50 -13.46
C PRO A 320 -5.32 -8.63 -12.71
N VAL A 321 -5.78 -7.80 -11.77
CA VAL A 321 -4.91 -6.98 -10.91
C VAL A 321 -4.15 -7.89 -9.94
N VAL A 322 -4.86 -8.78 -9.24
CA VAL A 322 -4.26 -9.75 -8.30
C VAL A 322 -3.27 -10.66 -9.01
N ASP A 323 -3.61 -11.19 -10.19
CA ASP A 323 -2.73 -12.05 -11.00
C ASP A 323 -1.43 -11.36 -11.43
N SER A 324 -1.41 -10.02 -11.43
CA SER A 324 -0.22 -9.22 -11.74
C SER A 324 0.68 -8.95 -10.52
N PHE A 325 0.29 -9.37 -9.32
CA PHE A 325 1.04 -9.12 -8.09
C PHE A 325 2.43 -9.74 -8.13
N GLN A 326 3.42 -8.96 -7.71
CA GLN A 326 4.83 -9.34 -7.58
C GLN A 326 5.31 -8.99 -6.17
N PHE A 327 6.00 -9.93 -5.53
CA PHE A 327 6.58 -9.76 -4.21
C PHE A 327 8.10 -9.89 -4.30
N HIS A 328 8.82 -8.94 -3.71
CA HIS A 328 10.27 -8.90 -3.76
C HIS A 328 10.87 -9.05 -2.36
N HIS A 329 11.96 -9.82 -2.27
CA HIS A 329 12.76 -9.98 -1.05
C HIS A 329 13.78 -8.86 -0.89
#